data_AF-A0A7W2X9G8-F1
#
_entry.id   AF-A0A7W2X9G8-F1
#
_cell.length_a   1.000
_cell.length_b   1.000
_cell.length_c   1.000
_cell.angle_alpha   90.00
_cell.angle_beta   90.00
_cell.angle_gamma   90.00
#
_symmetry.space_group_name_H-M   'P 1'
#
loop_
_entity.id
_entity.type
_entity.pdbx_description
1 polymer ?
#
loop_
_entity_poly.entity_id
_entity_poly.type
_entity_poly.pdbx_seq_one_letter_code
_entity_poly.pdbx_strand_id
1 'polypeptide(L)'
;MKKIQTKRTLIAYLLSINIYIFARHIIQIFTNHLFYGPSPGMGWVYFVNGLVYTTTFLCGCLMASFIERKAWLTVLHGALATATGATLYVSFYYLPLKDYIFSAISGAICGAILGGAGSIVVIAIKLMIKKYRCVIASATSAPVPSTTPEPGTAHSRCGLR
;
A
#
# COMPACT_ATOMS: atom_id res chain seq x y z
N MET A 1 -0.61 -14.79 -21.42
CA MET A 1 -0.07 -13.83 -20.42
C MET A 1 -1.06 -13.38 -19.33
N LYS A 2 -2.38 -13.25 -19.59
CA LYS A 2 -3.37 -12.86 -18.54
C LYS A 2 -3.41 -13.78 -17.31
N LYS A 3 -3.30 -15.12 -17.49
CA LYS A 3 -3.32 -16.10 -16.38
C LYS A 3 -2.20 -15.93 -15.34
N ILE A 4 -1.00 -15.54 -15.76
CA ILE A 4 0.17 -15.40 -14.87
C ILE A 4 0.01 -14.16 -13.97
N GLN A 5 -0.49 -13.06 -14.54
CA GLN A 5 -0.78 -11.85 -13.79
C GLN A 5 -1.90 -12.06 -12.76
N THR A 6 -2.97 -12.78 -13.10
CA THR A 6 -4.04 -13.12 -12.14
C THR A 6 -3.52 -13.94 -10.95
N LYS A 7 -2.64 -14.93 -11.21
CA LYS A 7 -2.02 -15.72 -10.13
C LYS A 7 -1.17 -14.86 -9.19
N ARG A 8 -0.36 -13.95 -9.74
CA ARG A 8 0.44 -13.01 -8.94
C ARG A 8 -0.44 -12.09 -8.09
N THR A 9 -1.52 -11.54 -8.66
CA THR A 9 -2.46 -10.71 -7.89
C THR A 9 -3.10 -11.52 -6.77
N LEU A 10 -3.55 -12.75 -7.03
CA LEU A 10 -4.14 -13.61 -6.01
C LEU A 10 -3.15 -13.92 -4.87
N ILE A 11 -1.90 -14.24 -5.20
CA ILE A 11 -0.84 -14.49 -4.20
C ILE A 11 -0.59 -13.23 -3.38
N ALA A 12 -0.55 -12.05 -4.01
CA ALA A 12 -0.38 -10.78 -3.30
C ALA A 12 -1.53 -10.53 -2.33
N TYR A 13 -2.78 -10.75 -2.73
CA TYR A 13 -3.95 -10.65 -1.86
C TYR A 13 -3.88 -11.62 -0.68
N LEU A 14 -3.57 -12.90 -0.94
CA LEU A 14 -3.46 -13.89 0.12
C LEU A 14 -2.34 -13.50 1.09
N LEU A 15 -1.17 -13.11 0.58
CA LEU A 15 -0.04 -12.69 1.40
C LEU A 15 -0.38 -11.45 2.23
N SER A 16 -0.99 -10.42 1.62
CA SER A 16 -1.31 -9.16 2.28
C SER A 16 -2.35 -9.35 3.39
N ILE A 17 -3.38 -10.16 3.13
CA ILE A 17 -4.42 -10.49 4.12
C ILE A 17 -3.83 -11.33 5.26
N ASN A 18 -3.00 -12.34 4.96
CA ASN A 18 -2.37 -13.17 6.00
C ASN A 18 -1.43 -12.36 6.89
N ILE A 19 -0.57 -11.51 6.30
CA ILE A 19 0.32 -10.62 7.06
C ILE A 19 -0.50 -9.66 7.92
N TYR A 20 -1.59 -9.11 7.37
CA TYR A 20 -2.47 -8.21 8.11
C TYR A 20 -3.09 -8.89 9.34
N ILE A 21 -3.70 -10.07 9.15
CA ILE A 21 -4.32 -10.83 10.24
C ILE A 21 -3.27 -11.21 11.29
N PHE A 22 -2.11 -11.69 10.85
CA PHE A 22 -1.01 -12.08 11.73
C PHE A 22 -0.48 -10.91 12.57
N ALA A 23 -0.21 -9.77 11.94
CA ALA A 23 0.26 -8.57 12.65
C ALA A 23 -0.79 -8.03 13.64
N ARG A 24 -2.07 -8.01 13.25
CA ARG A 24 -3.17 -7.59 14.14
C ARG A 24 -3.34 -8.56 15.31
N HIS A 25 -3.10 -9.85 15.09
CA HIS A 25 -3.11 -10.87 16.14
C HIS A 25 -1.94 -10.71 17.11
N ILE A 26 -0.72 -10.47 16.61
CA ILE A 26 0.45 -10.14 17.45
C ILE A 26 0.16 -8.90 18.30
N ILE A 27 -0.32 -7.81 17.68
CA ILE A 27 -0.65 -6.57 18.39
C ILE A 27 -1.66 -6.86 19.51
N GLN A 28 -2.64 -7.73 19.27
CA GLN A 28 -3.63 -8.10 20.28
C GLN A 28 -3.05 -8.95 21.41
N ILE A 29 -2.16 -9.91 21.13
CA ILE A 29 -1.46 -10.68 22.18
C ILE A 29 -0.63 -9.73 23.05
N PHE A 30 0.14 -8.82 22.43
CA PHE A 30 0.91 -7.81 23.15
C PHE A 30 0.01 -6.90 23.99
N THR A 31 -1.09 -6.42 23.43
CA THR A 31 -2.10 -5.60 24.11
C THR A 31 -2.64 -6.34 25.34
N ASN A 32 -3.06 -7.59 25.19
CA ASN A 32 -3.58 -8.39 26.31
C ASN A 32 -2.51 -8.64 27.39
N HIS A 33 -1.24 -8.82 27.00
CA HIS A 33 -0.16 -9.11 27.94
C HIS A 33 0.35 -7.86 28.67
N LEU A 34 0.36 -6.70 28.00
CA LEU A 34 0.72 -5.39 28.56
C LEU A 34 -0.39 -4.82 29.44
N PHE A 35 -1.65 -5.12 29.13
CA PHE A 35 -2.82 -4.57 29.83
C PHE A 35 -3.50 -5.55 30.79
N TYR A 36 -2.77 -6.58 31.23
CA TYR A 36 -3.23 -7.49 32.30
C TYR A 36 -3.27 -6.82 33.69
N GLY A 37 -2.92 -5.53 33.78
CA GLY A 37 -2.91 -4.69 35.00
C GLY A 37 -3.80 -3.43 34.86
N PRO A 38 -3.64 -2.41 35.73
CA PRO A 38 -4.55 -1.26 35.77
C PRO A 38 -4.64 -0.55 34.43
N SER A 39 -5.84 -0.02 34.14
CA SER A 39 -6.22 0.71 32.93
C SER A 39 -5.04 1.43 32.27
N PRO A 40 -4.62 1.00 31.07
CA PRO A 40 -3.55 1.69 30.37
C PRO A 40 -4.00 3.11 30.03
N GLY A 41 -3.18 4.09 30.41
CA GLY A 41 -3.43 5.48 30.07
C GLY A 41 -3.65 5.66 28.56
N MET A 42 -4.39 6.70 28.18
CA MET A 42 -4.79 6.99 26.79
C MET A 42 -3.63 6.92 25.78
N GLY A 43 -2.40 7.26 26.18
CA GLY A 43 -1.20 7.16 25.32
C GLY A 43 -0.95 5.76 24.75
N TRP A 44 -1.20 4.71 25.54
CA TRP A 44 -1.02 3.32 25.09
C TRP A 44 -2.09 2.90 24.08
N VAL A 45 -3.33 3.38 24.25
CA VAL A 45 -4.42 3.16 23.28
C VAL A 45 -4.07 3.79 21.94
N TYR A 46 -3.54 5.02 21.93
CA TYR A 46 -3.08 5.67 20.71
C TYR A 46 -1.90 4.94 20.07
N PHE A 47 -0.96 4.43 20.87
CA PHE A 47 0.18 3.67 20.36
C PHE A 47 -0.25 2.37 19.65
N VAL A 48 -1.13 1.59 20.29
CA VAL A 48 -1.67 0.35 19.70
C VAL A 48 -2.47 0.65 18.43
N ASN A 49 -3.32 1.68 18.43
CA ASN A 49 -4.04 2.11 17.23
C ASN A 49 -3.07 2.55 16.12
N GLY A 50 -2.01 3.28 16.46
CA GLY A 50 -0.94 3.66 15.54
C GLY A 50 -0.27 2.46 14.87
N LEU A 51 0.02 1.40 15.63
CA LEU A 51 0.56 0.15 15.09
C LEU A 51 -0.41 -0.53 14.12
N VAL A 52 -1.70 -0.58 14.46
CA VAL A 52 -2.74 -1.13 13.57
C VAL A 52 -2.82 -0.33 12.27
N TYR A 53 -2.85 1.00 12.34
CA TYR A 53 -2.91 1.86 11.16
C TYR A 53 -1.64 1.75 10.29
N THR A 54 -0.47 1.68 10.91
CA THR A 54 0.81 1.50 10.20
C THR A 54 0.84 0.16 9.45
N THR A 55 0.38 -0.90 10.10
CA THR A 55 0.27 -2.23 9.50
C THR A 55 -0.70 -2.22 8.30
N THR A 56 -1.85 -1.54 8.46
CA THR A 56 -2.85 -1.39 7.39
C THR A 56 -2.26 -0.64 6.19
N PHE A 57 -1.53 0.45 6.46
CA PHE A 57 -0.85 1.23 5.44
C PHE A 57 0.22 0.42 4.70
N LEU A 58 1.07 -0.32 5.42
CA LEU A 58 2.09 -1.20 4.85
C LEU A 58 1.50 -2.30 3.97
N CYS A 59 0.34 -2.85 4.35
CA CYS A 59 -0.40 -3.81 3.55
C CYS A 59 -0.82 -3.21 2.18
N GLY A 60 -1.29 -1.96 2.17
CA GLY A 60 -1.55 -1.20 0.94
C GLY A 60 -0.29 -1.01 0.08
N CYS A 61 0.83 -0.65 0.71
CA CYS A 61 2.12 -0.51 0.02
C CYS A 61 2.60 -1.81 -0.62
N LEU A 62 2.48 -2.94 0.09
CA LEU A 62 2.82 -4.27 -0.42
C LEU A 62 1.98 -4.61 -1.65
N MET A 63 0.66 -4.40 -1.59
CA MET A 63 -0.21 -4.64 -2.73
C MET A 63 0.15 -3.79 -3.95
N ALA A 64 0.49 -2.52 -3.74
CA ALA A 64 0.92 -1.64 -4.82
C ALA A 64 2.31 -1.98 -5.39
N SER A 65 3.12 -2.71 -4.63
CA SER A 65 4.42 -3.20 -5.08
C SER A 65 4.25 -4.37 -6.05
N PHE A 66 3.34 -5.31 -5.77
CA PHE A 66 3.10 -6.52 -6.58
C PHE A 66 2.23 -6.30 -7.83
N ILE A 67 1.42 -5.24 -7.87
CA ILE A 67 0.51 -4.99 -8.99
C ILE A 67 1.17 -4.04 -10.01
N GLU A 68 1.54 -4.59 -11.16
CA GLU A 68 2.03 -3.85 -12.34
C GLU A 68 0.87 -3.47 -13.29
N ARG A 69 -0.17 -2.85 -12.76
CA ARG A 69 -1.31 -2.34 -13.56
C ARG A 69 -1.38 -0.82 -13.50
N LYS A 70 -2.37 -0.27 -14.25
CA LYS A 70 -2.72 1.16 -14.21
C LYS A 70 -2.81 1.62 -12.76
N ALA A 71 -2.23 2.79 -12.48
CA ALA A 71 -2.14 3.37 -11.13
C ALA A 71 -3.48 3.31 -10.36
N TRP A 72 -4.59 3.69 -11.01
CA TRP A 72 -5.92 3.64 -10.40
C TRP A 72 -6.35 2.24 -9.95
N LEU A 73 -6.07 1.22 -10.76
CA LEU A 73 -6.46 -0.15 -10.45
C LEU A 73 -5.63 -0.70 -9.29
N THR A 74 -4.36 -0.28 -9.20
CA THR A 74 -3.47 -0.64 -8.10
C THR A 74 -3.97 -0.05 -6.77
N VAL A 75 -4.43 1.21 -6.76
CA VAL A 75 -5.04 1.84 -5.59
C VAL A 75 -6.32 1.11 -5.18
N LEU A 76 -7.18 0.76 -6.15
CA LEU A 76 -8.40 0.00 -5.88
C LEU A 76 -8.09 -1.36 -5.25
N HIS A 77 -7.08 -2.07 -5.76
CA HIS A 77 -6.69 -3.36 -5.20
C HIS A 77 -6.11 -3.25 -3.80
N GLY A 78 -5.29 -2.23 -3.53
CA GLY A 78 -4.78 -1.96 -2.19
C GLY A 78 -5.88 -1.64 -1.19
N ALA A 79 -6.82 -0.76 -1.57
CA ALA A 79 -7.98 -0.41 -0.75
C ALA A 79 -8.89 -1.62 -0.50
N LEU A 80 -9.13 -2.45 -1.51
CA LEU A 80 -9.95 -3.65 -1.38
C LEU A 80 -9.28 -4.70 -0.49
N ALA A 81 -7.97 -4.93 -0.65
CA ALA A 81 -7.24 -5.92 0.14
C ALA A 81 -7.24 -5.58 1.63
N THR A 82 -7.03 -4.31 1.97
CA THR A 82 -7.04 -3.85 3.36
C THR A 82 -8.44 -3.78 3.95
N ALA A 83 -9.44 -3.38 3.16
CA ALA A 83 -10.84 -3.44 3.59
C ALA A 83 -11.28 -4.88 3.87
N THR A 84 -10.97 -5.83 2.97
CA THR A 84 -11.25 -7.25 3.21
C THR A 84 -10.49 -7.79 4.40
N GLY A 85 -9.20 -7.45 4.56
CA GLY A 85 -8.41 -7.83 5.73
C GLY A 85 -9.01 -7.32 7.04
N ALA A 86 -9.43 -6.05 7.08
CA ALA A 86 -10.06 -5.43 8.25
C ALA A 86 -11.42 -6.07 8.58
N THR A 87 -12.27 -6.29 7.57
CA THR A 87 -13.57 -6.94 7.78
C THR A 87 -13.42 -8.38 8.25
N LEU A 88 -12.55 -9.18 7.60
CA LEU A 88 -12.30 -10.57 7.99
C LEU A 88 -11.77 -10.64 9.42
N TYR A 89 -10.89 -9.72 9.81
CA TYR A 89 -10.43 -9.67 11.19
C TYR A 89 -11.58 -9.47 12.17
N VAL A 90 -12.48 -8.53 11.90
CA VAL A 90 -13.66 -8.28 12.75
C VAL A 90 -14.59 -9.50 12.77
N SER A 91 -14.68 -10.27 11.68
CA SER A 91 -15.45 -11.53 11.64
C SER A 91 -14.83 -12.67 12.46
N PHE A 92 -13.50 -12.75 12.57
CA PHE A 92 -12.83 -13.77 13.38
C PHE A 92 -12.89 -13.49 14.88
N TYR A 93 -13.12 -12.24 15.30
CA TYR A 93 -13.27 -11.88 16.70
C TYR A 93 -14.74 -11.71 17.06
N TYR A 94 -15.24 -12.57 17.94
CA TYR A 94 -16.61 -12.56 18.46
C TYR A 94 -16.98 -11.21 19.10
N LEU A 95 -17.48 -10.27 18.29
CA LEU A 95 -18.21 -9.10 18.76
C LEU A 95 -19.71 -9.42 18.78
N PRO A 96 -20.47 -8.91 19.77
CA PRO A 96 -21.93 -8.97 19.72
C PRO A 96 -22.46 -8.36 18.40
N LEU A 97 -23.44 -9.03 17.79
CA LEU A 97 -23.89 -8.80 16.40
C LEU A 97 -24.24 -7.33 16.07
N LYS A 98 -24.66 -6.56 17.08
CA LYS A 98 -25.03 -5.14 16.94
C LYS A 98 -23.81 -4.23 16.78
N ASP A 99 -22.73 -4.51 17.51
CA ASP A 99 -21.47 -3.76 17.42
C ASP A 99 -20.60 -4.26 16.26
N TYR A 100 -20.82 -5.51 15.83
CA TYR A 100 -20.18 -6.13 14.68
C TYR A 100 -20.38 -5.33 13.39
N ILE A 101 -21.62 -4.95 13.05
CA ILE A 101 -21.91 -4.25 11.79
C ILE A 101 -21.20 -2.89 11.76
N PHE A 102 -21.28 -2.12 12.85
CA PHE A 102 -20.66 -0.81 12.93
C PHE A 102 -19.12 -0.90 12.94
N SER A 103 -18.57 -1.88 13.67
CA SER A 103 -17.12 -2.12 13.71
C SER A 103 -16.58 -2.65 12.39
N ALA A 104 -17.33 -3.48 11.67
CA ALA A 104 -16.92 -4.03 10.37
C ALA A 104 -16.95 -2.95 9.29
N ILE A 105 -17.98 -2.10 9.27
CA ILE A 105 -18.08 -1.00 8.31
C ILE A 105 -17.01 0.06 8.57
N SER A 106 -16.83 0.49 9.83
CA SER A 106 -15.79 1.46 10.18
C SER A 106 -14.37 0.91 9.92
N GLY A 107 -14.14 -0.37 10.21
CA GLY A 107 -12.91 -1.08 9.90
C GLY A 107 -12.66 -1.19 8.39
N ALA A 108 -13.68 -1.49 7.60
CA ALA A 108 -13.59 -1.54 6.14
C ALA A 108 -13.27 -0.16 5.53
N ILE A 109 -13.91 0.91 6.03
CA ILE A 109 -13.68 2.28 5.56
C ILE A 109 -12.25 2.72 5.93
N CYS A 110 -11.83 2.56 7.19
CA CYS A 110 -10.46 2.89 7.62
C CYS A 110 -9.43 2.06 6.85
N GLY A 111 -9.70 0.76 6.67
CA GLY A 111 -8.89 -0.16 5.87
C GLY A 111 -8.72 0.36 4.45
N ALA A 112 -9.81 0.70 3.77
CA ALA A 112 -9.80 1.19 2.40
C ALA A 112 -9.01 2.50 2.26
N ILE A 113 -9.21 3.46 3.18
CA ILE A 113 -8.52 4.75 3.14
C ILE A 113 -7.01 4.57 3.33
N LEU A 114 -6.59 3.83 4.37
CA LEU A 114 -5.17 3.62 4.67
C LEU A 114 -4.47 2.75 3.62
N GLY A 115 -5.14 1.71 3.13
CA GLY A 115 -4.61 0.86 2.06
C GLY A 115 -4.50 1.58 0.73
N GLY A 116 -5.48 2.42 0.39
CA GLY A 116 -5.43 3.31 -0.76
C GLY A 116 -4.30 4.33 -0.66
N ALA A 117 -4.15 4.97 0.50
CA ALA A 117 -3.07 5.93 0.77
C ALA A 117 -1.68 5.29 0.62
N GLY A 118 -1.46 4.10 1.21
CA GLY A 118 -0.21 3.36 1.05
C GLY A 118 0.08 3.01 -0.41
N SER A 119 -0.96 2.67 -1.17
CA SER A 119 -0.81 2.40 -2.60
C SER A 119 -0.39 3.63 -3.40
N ILE A 120 -0.97 4.80 -3.09
CA ILE A 120 -0.61 6.08 -3.73
C ILE A 120 0.85 6.43 -3.47
N VAL A 121 1.35 6.22 -2.25
CA VAL A 121 2.75 6.51 -1.88
C VAL A 121 3.70 5.66 -2.72
N VAL A 122 3.46 4.36 -2.85
CA VAL A 122 4.31 3.47 -3.67
C VAL A 122 4.26 3.87 -5.14
N ILE A 123 3.10 4.25 -5.66
CA ILE A 123 2.96 4.73 -7.04
C ILE A 123 3.77 6.02 -7.24
N ALA A 124 3.67 6.98 -6.32
CA ALA A 124 4.42 8.23 -6.36
C ALA A 124 5.94 7.96 -6.35
N ILE A 125 6.41 7.06 -5.50
CA ILE A 125 7.83 6.64 -5.45
C ILE A 125 8.25 6.03 -6.80
N LYS A 126 7.45 5.12 -7.37
CA LYS A 126 7.72 4.51 -8.69
C LYS A 126 7.82 5.56 -9.79
N LEU A 127 6.94 6.57 -9.78
CA LEU A 127 6.97 7.67 -10.74
C LEU A 127 8.21 8.55 -10.58
N MET A 128 8.59 8.87 -9.35
CA MET A 128 9.81 9.63 -9.05
C MET A 128 11.06 8.89 -9.53
N ILE A 129 11.18 7.60 -9.23
CA ILE A 129 12.31 6.77 -9.70
C ILE A 129 12.36 6.73 -11.24
N LYS A 130 11.22 6.60 -11.92
CA LYS A 130 11.15 6.64 -13.38
C LYS A 130 11.64 7.99 -13.91
N LYS A 131 11.20 9.10 -13.30
CA LYS A 131 11.65 10.45 -13.65
C LYS A 131 13.16 10.60 -13.47
N TYR A 132 13.72 10.17 -12.34
CA TYR A 132 15.17 10.22 -12.09
C TYR A 132 15.96 9.38 -13.09
N ARG A 133 15.50 8.17 -13.43
CA ARG A 133 16.15 7.33 -14.45
C ARG A 133 16.14 8.00 -15.83
N CYS A 134 15.05 8.65 -16.22
CA CYS A 134 14.98 9.40 -17.49
C CYS A 134 15.96 10.59 -17.50
N VAL A 135 16.05 11.33 -16.40
CA VAL A 135 16.99 12.46 -16.27
C VAL A 135 18.43 11.97 -16.39
N ILE A 136 18.80 10.90 -15.67
CA ILE A 136 20.14 10.31 -15.75
C ILE A 136 20.44 9.84 -17.17
N ALA A 137 19.51 9.11 -17.81
CA ALA A 137 19.67 8.64 -19.18
C ALA A 137 19.92 9.79 -20.17
N SER A 138 19.19 10.90 -20.04
CA SER A 138 19.40 12.10 -20.87
C SER A 138 20.73 12.80 -20.61
N ALA A 139 21.25 12.74 -19.39
CA ALA A 139 22.55 13.31 -19.04
C ALA A 139 23.70 12.46 -19.58
N THR A 140 23.58 11.13 -19.60
CA THR A 140 24.58 10.23 -20.22
C THR A 140 24.54 10.22 -21.75
N SER A 141 23.45 10.64 -22.38
CA SER A 141 23.37 10.77 -23.85
C SER A 141 23.79 12.14 -24.38
N ALA A 142 24.26 13.06 -23.53
CA ALA A 142 24.80 14.32 -23.99
C ALA A 142 26.09 14.06 -24.81
N PRO A 143 26.13 14.41 -26.11
CA PRO A 143 27.33 14.24 -26.90
C PRO A 143 28.42 15.18 -26.37
N VAL A 144 29.66 14.67 -26.32
CA VAL A 144 30.88 15.47 -26.14
C VAL A 144 30.80 16.68 -27.07
N PRO A 145 31.08 17.91 -26.62
CA PRO A 145 30.94 19.09 -27.45
C PRO A 145 31.97 19.05 -28.59
N SER A 146 31.57 18.53 -29.75
CA SER A 146 32.33 18.68 -30.99
C SER A 146 32.04 20.08 -31.53
N THR A 147 33.06 20.93 -31.45
CA THR A 147 33.10 22.29 -32.00
C THR A 147 32.90 22.27 -33.52
N THR A 148 31.67 22.43 -34.01
CA THR A 148 31.36 22.95 -35.36
C THR A 148 29.86 23.26 -35.48
N PRO A 149 29.46 24.42 -36.03
CA PRO A 149 28.05 24.79 -36.13
C PRO A 149 27.46 24.37 -37.48
N GLU A 150 26.44 23.52 -37.50
CA GLU A 150 25.49 23.46 -38.62
C GLU A 150 24.05 23.15 -38.16
N PRO A 151 23.04 23.59 -38.91
CA PRO A 151 21.67 23.76 -38.44
C PRO A 151 20.77 22.58 -38.84
N GLY A 152 19.91 22.11 -37.93
CA GLY A 152 18.91 21.11 -38.30
C GLY A 152 18.17 20.49 -37.12
N THR A 153 16.93 20.95 -36.93
CA THR A 153 15.76 20.20 -36.41
C THR A 153 16.00 18.78 -35.89
N ALA A 154 15.76 18.55 -34.59
CA ALA A 154 15.42 17.22 -34.08
C ALA A 154 14.32 17.29 -33.00
N HIS A 155 13.19 16.69 -33.36
CA HIS A 155 11.95 16.55 -32.63
C HIS A 155 12.08 15.75 -31.32
N SER A 156 11.39 16.26 -30.28
CA SER A 156 10.38 15.58 -29.46
C SER A 156 10.33 14.04 -29.47
N ARG A 157 10.52 13.42 -28.28
CA ARG A 157 9.51 12.60 -27.57
C ARG A 157 10.11 11.96 -26.31
N CYS A 158 9.99 12.63 -25.17
CA CYS A 158 9.92 11.93 -23.89
C CYS A 158 8.44 11.63 -23.64
N GLY A 159 7.98 10.47 -24.15
CA GLY A 159 6.58 10.08 -24.10
C GLY A 159 6.10 9.82 -22.67
N LEU A 160 5.29 10.73 -22.13
CA LEU A 160 4.34 10.43 -21.06
C LEU A 160 3.24 9.53 -21.63
N ARG A 161 3.28 8.24 -21.28
CA ARG A 161 2.12 7.35 -21.17
C ARG A 161 2.29 6.46 -19.94
#